data_AF-A0A921DTS9-F1
#
_entry.id   AF-A0A921DTS9-F1
#
_cell.length_a   1.000
_cell.length_b   1.000
_cell.length_c   1.000
_cell.angle_alpha   90.00
_cell.angle_beta   90.00
_cell.angle_gamma   90.00
#
_symmetry.space_group_name_H-M   'P 1'
#
loop_
_entity.id
_entity.type
_entity.pdbx_description
1 polymer ?
#
loop_
_entity_poly.entity_id
_entity_poly.type
_entity_poly.pdbx_seq_one_letter_code
_entity_poly.pdbx_strand_id
1 'polypeptide(L)'
;MNWDIIKTAVAAFFGACIATLQPVHNAMLLLLIFAACDILFGILAGLIAARERFSFKKFILAAGYLLVYLGIVVMVYAVGKYQDDTQEALYVVKVITYVFIYFYSSNILKNLHLLMPDNPVIRFLDYFIGLQFTRKVAWLEEFLKKEQQGAGADGTEDDAVPEGVGAPSDEADRLEERG
;
A
#
# COMPACT_ATOMS: atom_id res chain seq x y z
N MET A 1 -34.59 21.76 -19.12
CA MET A 1 -33.88 20.47 -19.26
C MET A 1 -34.62 19.45 -18.41
N ASN A 2 -35.18 18.41 -19.03
CA ASN A 2 -36.06 17.46 -18.33
C ASN A 2 -35.23 16.65 -17.32
N TRP A 3 -35.74 16.51 -16.10
CA TRP A 3 -35.14 15.75 -15.00
C TRP A 3 -34.78 14.31 -15.40
N ASP A 4 -35.58 13.72 -16.28
CA ASP A 4 -35.36 12.36 -16.80
C ASP A 4 -34.13 12.26 -17.72
N ILE A 5 -33.82 13.33 -18.47
CA ILE A 5 -32.61 13.39 -19.30
C ILE A 5 -31.37 13.46 -18.40
N ILE A 6 -31.41 14.24 -17.32
CA ILE A 6 -30.30 14.33 -16.35
C ILE A 6 -30.06 12.98 -15.68
N LYS A 7 -31.12 12.33 -15.18
CA LYS A 7 -31.01 10.99 -14.56
C LYS A 7 -30.44 9.96 -15.51
N THR A 8 -30.93 9.94 -16.75
CA THR A 8 -30.49 8.97 -17.76
C THR A 8 -29.04 9.22 -18.15
N ALA A 9 -28.64 10.49 -18.32
CA ALA A 9 -27.26 10.85 -18.61
C ALA A 9 -26.30 10.46 -17.46
N VAL A 10 -26.68 10.70 -16.21
CA VAL A 10 -25.90 10.30 -15.03
C VAL A 10 -25.78 8.77 -14.97
N ALA A 11 -26.88 8.04 -15.14
CA ALA A 11 -26.86 6.58 -15.15
C ALA A 11 -25.99 6.02 -16.29
N ALA A 12 -26.06 6.60 -17.48
CA ALA A 12 -25.24 6.20 -18.62
C ALA A 12 -23.74 6.47 -18.37
N PHE A 13 -23.40 7.60 -17.76
CA PHE A 13 -22.02 7.93 -17.39
C PHE A 13 -21.45 6.91 -16.40
N PHE A 14 -22.15 6.67 -15.29
CA PHE A 14 -21.72 5.67 -14.31
C PHE A 14 -21.72 4.25 -14.88
N GLY A 15 -22.69 3.91 -15.73
CA GLY A 15 -22.73 2.64 -16.44
C GLY A 15 -21.50 2.45 -17.34
N ALA A 16 -21.09 3.50 -18.06
CA ALA A 16 -19.86 3.48 -18.86
C ALA A 16 -18.62 3.32 -17.98
N CYS A 17 -18.53 4.03 -16.85
CA CYS A 17 -17.43 3.86 -15.89
C CYS A 17 -17.38 2.44 -15.31
N ILE A 18 -18.52 1.83 -14.99
CA ILE A 18 -18.56 0.45 -14.48
C ILE A 18 -18.18 -0.54 -15.58
N ALA A 19 -18.60 -0.30 -16.83
CA ALA A 19 -18.26 -1.15 -17.96
C ALA A 19 -16.75 -1.21 -18.23
N THR A 20 -16.01 -0.11 -18.03
CA THR A 20 -14.54 -0.13 -18.18
C THR A 20 -13.84 -0.98 -17.12
N LEU A 21 -14.50 -1.24 -15.99
CA LEU A 21 -14.01 -2.09 -14.90
C LEU A 21 -14.38 -3.57 -15.08
N GLN A 22 -15.19 -3.92 -16.09
CA GLN A 22 -15.60 -5.31 -16.34
C GLN A 22 -14.40 -6.27 -16.40
N PRO A 23 -13.27 -5.94 -17.04
CA PRO A 23 -12.12 -6.85 -17.15
C PRO A 23 -11.47 -7.22 -15.81
N VAL A 24 -11.61 -6.37 -14.78
CA VAL A 24 -11.10 -6.62 -13.42
C VAL A 24 -12.21 -6.99 -12.42
N HIS A 25 -13.43 -7.23 -12.90
CA HIS A 25 -14.59 -7.49 -12.05
C HIS A 25 -14.38 -8.66 -11.07
N ASN A 26 -13.81 -9.77 -11.56
CA ASN A 26 -13.58 -10.96 -10.73
C ASN A 26 -12.58 -10.68 -9.59
N ALA A 27 -11.54 -9.89 -9.86
CA ALA A 27 -10.58 -9.48 -8.84
C ALA A 27 -11.25 -8.61 -7.78
N MET A 28 -12.07 -7.64 -8.20
CA MET A 28 -12.82 -6.79 -7.28
C MET A 28 -13.81 -7.59 -6.40
N LEU A 29 -14.53 -8.55 -6.99
CA LEU A 29 -15.44 -9.43 -6.24
C LEU A 29 -14.69 -10.29 -5.21
N LEU A 30 -13.55 -10.85 -5.58
CA LEU A 30 -12.70 -11.59 -4.65
C LEU A 30 -12.28 -10.71 -3.46
N LEU A 31 -11.79 -9.50 -3.72
CA LEU A 31 -11.41 -8.56 -2.66
C LEU A 31 -12.60 -8.18 -1.77
N LEU A 32 -13.79 -7.98 -2.35
CA LEU A 32 -15.00 -7.67 -1.59
C LEU A 32 -15.40 -8.84 -0.67
N ILE A 33 -15.37 -10.07 -1.17
CA ILE A 33 -15.70 -11.28 -0.39
C ILE A 33 -14.71 -11.45 0.75
N PHE A 34 -13.41 -11.37 0.47
CA PHE A 34 -12.38 -11.54 1.49
C PHE A 34 -12.39 -10.41 2.53
N ALA A 35 -12.62 -9.17 2.12
CA ALA A 35 -12.80 -8.05 3.05
C ALA A 35 -14.04 -8.22 3.92
N ALA A 36 -15.15 -8.68 3.36
CA ALA A 36 -16.37 -8.95 4.13
C ALA A 36 -16.14 -10.07 5.16
N CYS A 37 -15.45 -11.15 4.77
CA CYS A 37 -15.05 -12.21 5.71
C CYS A 37 -14.12 -11.68 6.79
N ASP A 38 -13.10 -10.88 6.45
CA ASP A 38 -12.15 -10.32 7.41
C ASP A 38 -12.85 -9.42 8.44
N ILE A 39 -13.74 -8.54 7.97
CA ILE A 39 -14.57 -7.70 8.84
C ILE A 39 -15.47 -8.56 9.73
N LEU A 40 -16.13 -9.58 9.17
CA LEU A 40 -17.04 -10.46 9.92
C LEU A 40 -16.29 -11.18 11.06
N PHE A 41 -15.17 -11.85 10.75
CA PHE A 41 -14.39 -12.56 11.76
C PHE A 41 -13.71 -11.60 12.74
N GLY A 42 -13.27 -10.42 12.30
CA GLY A 42 -12.73 -9.39 13.18
C GLY A 42 -13.74 -8.87 14.20
N ILE A 43 -14.99 -8.65 13.79
CA ILE A 43 -16.08 -8.26 14.71
C ILE A 43 -16.41 -9.42 15.65
N LEU A 44 -16.52 -10.64 15.12
CA LEU A 44 -16.88 -11.81 15.91
C LEU A 44 -15.83 -12.11 16.99
N ALA A 45 -14.54 -12.08 16.62
CA ALA A 45 -13.42 -12.25 17.53
C ALA A 45 -13.35 -11.13 18.58
N GLY A 46 -13.53 -9.87 18.18
CA GLY A 46 -13.56 -8.74 19.10
C GLY A 46 -14.69 -8.81 20.12
N LEU A 47 -15.90 -9.17 19.68
CA LEU A 47 -17.09 -9.20 20.54
C LEU A 47 -17.11 -10.42 21.47
N ILE A 48 -16.82 -11.62 20.93
CA ILE A 48 -16.95 -12.88 21.67
C ILE A 48 -15.70 -13.16 22.51
N ALA A 49 -14.52 -13.11 21.92
CA ALA A 49 -13.31 -13.54 22.59
C ALA A 49 -12.65 -12.40 23.39
N ALA A 50 -12.57 -11.20 22.82
CA ALA A 50 -11.92 -10.06 23.47
C ALA A 50 -12.87 -9.23 24.38
N ARG A 51 -14.18 -9.53 24.40
CA ARG A 51 -15.23 -8.75 25.09
C ARG A 51 -15.14 -7.24 24.82
N GLU A 52 -14.64 -6.86 23.65
CA GLU A 52 -14.54 -5.45 23.26
C GLU A 52 -15.91 -4.89 22.88
N ARG A 53 -16.09 -3.59 23.11
CA ARG A 53 -17.24 -2.88 22.55
C ARG A 53 -17.06 -2.75 21.04
N PHE A 54 -18.14 -2.99 20.32
CA PHE A 54 -18.19 -2.77 18.88
C PHE A 54 -17.69 -1.36 18.54
N SER A 55 -16.68 -1.28 17.65
CA SER A 55 -16.07 -0.02 17.24
C SER A 55 -16.31 0.21 15.75
N PHE A 56 -17.19 1.15 15.45
CA PHE A 56 -17.49 1.58 14.08
C PHE A 56 -16.24 2.10 13.35
N LYS A 57 -15.24 2.60 14.10
CA LYS A 57 -13.96 3.06 13.54
C LYS A 57 -13.18 1.92 12.87
N LYS A 58 -13.22 0.71 13.44
CA LYS A 58 -12.56 -0.48 12.86
C LYS A 58 -13.19 -0.86 11.52
N PHE A 59 -14.52 -0.76 11.43
CA PHE A 59 -15.26 -1.01 10.20
C PHE A 59 -14.93 0.02 9.10
N ILE A 60 -14.94 1.32 9.41
CA ILE A 60 -14.56 2.36 8.44
C ILE A 60 -13.12 2.17 7.96
N LEU A 61 -12.20 1.84 8.86
CA LEU A 61 -10.80 1.62 8.49
C LEU A 61 -10.66 0.43 7.53
N ALA A 62 -11.35 -0.69 7.80
CA ALA A 62 -11.38 -1.85 6.91
C ALA A 62 -12.00 -1.53 5.54
N ALA A 63 -13.09 -0.76 5.51
CA ALA A 63 -13.68 -0.26 4.26
C ALA A 63 -12.70 0.64 3.49
N GLY A 64 -11.91 1.46 4.19
CA GLY A 64 -10.83 2.26 3.62
C GLY A 64 -9.75 1.39 2.96
N TYR A 65 -9.29 0.34 3.63
CA TYR A 65 -8.32 -0.62 3.04
C TYR A 65 -8.88 -1.30 1.78
N LEU A 66 -10.15 -1.73 1.81
CA LEU A 66 -10.80 -2.28 0.62
C LEU A 66 -10.82 -1.29 -0.54
N LEU A 67 -11.17 -0.02 -0.29
CA LEU A 67 -11.19 1.02 -1.32
C LEU A 67 -9.81 1.25 -1.93
N VAL A 68 -8.76 1.28 -1.10
CA VAL A 68 -7.38 1.39 -1.56
C VAL A 68 -7.01 0.19 -2.44
N TYR A 69 -7.31 -1.03 -2.03
CA TYR A 69 -6.99 -2.24 -2.80
C TYR A 69 -7.73 -2.30 -4.13
N LEU A 70 -9.02 -1.93 -4.16
CA LEU A 70 -9.78 -1.79 -5.40
C LEU A 70 -9.16 -0.72 -6.30
N GLY A 71 -8.78 0.44 -5.75
CA GLY A 71 -8.09 1.50 -6.47
C GLY A 71 -6.78 1.05 -7.11
N ILE A 72 -5.98 0.26 -6.41
CA ILE A 72 -4.73 -0.31 -6.94
C ILE A 72 -5.02 -1.25 -8.12
N VAL A 73 -6.01 -2.14 -8.00
CA VAL A 73 -6.41 -3.06 -9.09
C VAL A 73 -6.84 -2.28 -10.34
N VAL A 74 -7.65 -1.23 -10.16
CA VAL A 74 -8.11 -0.37 -11.25
C VAL A 74 -6.95 0.37 -11.90
N MET A 75 -6.02 0.92 -11.09
CA MET A 75 -4.86 1.66 -11.59
C MET A 75 -3.91 0.77 -12.40
N VAL A 76 -3.59 -0.43 -11.91
CA VAL A 76 -2.70 -1.37 -12.63
C VAL A 76 -3.30 -1.76 -13.98
N TYR A 77 -4.60 -2.05 -14.01
CA TYR A 77 -5.30 -2.33 -15.26
C TYR A 77 -5.32 -1.12 -16.19
N ALA A 78 -5.56 0.08 -15.66
CA ALA A 78 -5.56 1.30 -16.46
C ALA A 78 -4.19 1.53 -17.12
N VAL A 79 -3.09 1.39 -16.37
CA VAL A 79 -1.72 1.53 -16.90
C VAL A 79 -1.49 0.57 -18.07
N GLY A 80 -1.78 -0.73 -17.90
CA GLY A 80 -1.59 -1.68 -18.99
C GLY A 80 -2.49 -1.43 -20.19
N LYS A 81 -3.73 -0.97 -19.95
CA LYS A 81 -4.62 -0.58 -21.05
C LYS A 81 -4.06 0.59 -21.86
N TYR A 82 -3.45 1.58 -21.21
CA TYR A 82 -2.83 2.72 -21.91
C TYR A 82 -1.49 2.40 -22.58
N GLN A 83 -0.80 1.33 -22.14
CA GLN A 83 0.43 0.83 -22.76
C GLN A 83 0.19 -0.22 -23.85
N ASP A 84 -1.07 -0.57 -24.14
CA ASP A 84 -1.48 -1.66 -25.05
C ASP A 84 -1.10 -3.08 -24.56
N ASP A 85 -0.67 -3.20 -23.30
CA ASP A 85 -0.26 -4.45 -22.63
C ASP A 85 -1.38 -5.01 -21.73
N THR A 86 -2.61 -5.04 -22.25
CA THR A 86 -3.80 -5.37 -21.44
C THR A 86 -3.73 -6.78 -20.83
N GLN A 87 -3.22 -7.77 -21.57
CA GLN A 87 -3.14 -9.15 -21.07
C GLN A 87 -2.14 -9.28 -19.91
N GLU A 88 -0.97 -8.64 -20.03
CA GLU A 88 0.05 -8.63 -18.98
C GLU A 88 -0.46 -7.90 -17.74
N ALA A 89 -1.14 -6.77 -17.91
CA ALA A 89 -1.73 -6.08 -16.77
C ALA A 89 -2.83 -6.90 -16.08
N LEU A 90 -3.64 -7.67 -16.80
CA LEU A 90 -4.59 -8.60 -16.17
C LEU A 90 -3.89 -9.69 -15.37
N TYR A 91 -2.74 -10.18 -15.83
CA TYR A 91 -1.92 -11.10 -15.05
C TYR A 91 -1.39 -10.44 -13.77
N VAL A 92 -0.83 -9.23 -13.86
CA VAL A 92 -0.36 -8.47 -12.70
C VAL A 92 -1.50 -8.18 -11.71
N VAL A 93 -2.69 -7.83 -12.20
CA VAL A 93 -3.89 -7.68 -11.36
C VAL A 93 -4.19 -8.96 -10.59
N LYS A 94 -4.13 -10.14 -11.22
CA LYS A 94 -4.35 -11.43 -10.52
C LYS A 94 -3.30 -11.64 -9.43
N VAL A 95 -2.02 -11.40 -9.73
CA VAL A 95 -0.93 -11.54 -8.76
C VAL A 95 -1.15 -10.64 -7.54
N ILE A 96 -1.42 -9.35 -7.77
CA ILE A 96 -1.69 -8.38 -6.69
C ILE A 96 -2.95 -8.77 -5.90
N THR A 97 -3.99 -9.27 -6.58
CA THR A 97 -5.21 -9.76 -5.92
C THR A 97 -4.90 -10.91 -4.98
N TYR A 98 -4.07 -11.88 -5.39
CA TYR A 98 -3.64 -12.97 -4.51
C TYR A 98 -2.80 -12.49 -3.33
N VAL A 99 -1.97 -11.45 -3.52
CA VAL A 99 -1.24 -10.81 -2.42
C VAL A 99 -2.20 -10.19 -1.40
N PHE A 100 -3.23 -9.46 -1.84
CA PHE A 100 -4.24 -8.91 -0.93
C PHE A 100 -5.08 -9.99 -0.25
N ILE A 101 -5.46 -11.05 -0.98
CA ILE A 101 -6.14 -12.22 -0.42
C ILE A 101 -5.28 -12.84 0.69
N TYR A 102 -3.98 -12.98 0.47
CA TYR A 102 -3.07 -13.50 1.50
C TYR A 102 -3.12 -12.66 2.79
N PHE A 103 -3.11 -11.32 2.68
CA PHE A 103 -3.23 -10.45 3.85
C PHE A 103 -4.59 -10.62 4.56
N TYR A 104 -5.69 -10.66 3.82
CA TYR A 104 -7.01 -10.91 4.39
C TYR A 104 -7.10 -12.29 5.04
N SER A 105 -6.60 -13.35 4.40
CA SER A 105 -6.57 -14.70 4.95
C SER A 105 -5.75 -14.78 6.24
N SER A 106 -4.61 -14.09 6.31
CA SER A 106 -3.82 -14.03 7.54
C SER A 106 -4.59 -13.38 8.69
N ASN A 107 -5.30 -12.28 8.43
CA ASN A 107 -6.13 -11.62 9.44
C ASN A 107 -7.32 -12.49 9.86
N ILE A 108 -8.00 -13.11 8.91
CA ILE A 108 -9.10 -14.07 9.18
C ILE A 108 -8.61 -15.20 10.08
N LEU A 109 -7.46 -15.80 9.79
CA LEU A 109 -6.92 -16.90 10.59
C LEU A 109 -6.55 -16.48 12.02
N LYS A 110 -5.96 -15.30 12.21
CA LYS A 110 -5.71 -14.75 13.55
C LYS A 110 -7.00 -14.59 14.34
N ASN A 111 -8.02 -13.99 13.72
CA ASN A 111 -9.34 -13.82 14.34
C ASN A 111 -10.01 -15.17 14.63
N LEU A 112 -9.85 -16.15 13.74
CA LEU A 112 -10.41 -17.48 13.88
C LEU A 112 -9.71 -18.28 14.99
N HIS A 113 -8.38 -18.15 15.12
CA HIS A 113 -7.60 -18.73 16.20
C HIS A 113 -8.00 -18.14 17.56
N LEU A 114 -8.30 -16.84 17.62
CA LEU A 114 -8.83 -16.21 18.84
C LEU A 114 -10.23 -16.75 19.21
N LEU A 115 -11.07 -17.05 18.22
CA LEU A 115 -12.41 -17.62 18.43
C LEU A 115 -12.38 -19.10 18.80
N MET A 116 -11.45 -19.86 18.23
CA MET A 116 -11.34 -21.33 18.38
C MET A 116 -9.90 -21.74 18.73
N PRO A 117 -9.39 -21.35 19.92
CA PRO A 117 -8.00 -21.59 20.31
C PRO A 117 -7.64 -23.08 20.42
N ASP A 118 -8.62 -23.92 20.75
CA ASP A 118 -8.42 -25.36 20.93
C ASP A 118 -8.42 -26.16 19.63
N ASN A 119 -8.70 -25.52 18.48
CA ASN A 119 -8.70 -26.21 17.19
C ASN A 119 -7.27 -26.34 16.63
N PRO A 120 -6.71 -27.56 16.54
CA PRO A 120 -5.31 -27.76 16.14
C PRO A 120 -5.04 -27.36 14.68
N VAL A 121 -6.04 -27.48 13.81
CA VAL A 121 -5.91 -27.12 12.38
C VAL A 121 -5.78 -25.61 12.24
N ILE A 122 -6.67 -24.85 12.89
CA ILE A 122 -6.65 -23.39 12.85
C ILE A 122 -5.35 -22.86 13.48
N ARG A 123 -4.94 -23.42 14.61
CA ARG A 123 -3.68 -23.06 15.27
C ARG A 123 -2.46 -23.34 14.38
N PHE A 124 -2.44 -24.47 13.68
CA PHE A 124 -1.37 -24.77 12.72
C PHE A 124 -1.36 -23.79 11.54
N LEU A 125 -2.53 -23.49 10.96
CA LEU A 125 -2.65 -22.57 9.83
C LEU A 125 -2.24 -21.14 10.19
N ASP A 126 -2.67 -20.64 11.35
CA ASP A 126 -2.27 -19.33 11.87
C ASP A 126 -0.76 -19.28 12.11
N TYR A 127 -0.18 -20.31 12.73
CA TYR A 127 1.27 -20.41 12.92
C TYR A 127 2.04 -20.46 11.59
N PHE A 128 1.61 -21.31 10.64
CA PHE A 128 2.31 -21.50 9.37
C PHE A 128 2.30 -20.23 8.51
N ILE A 129 1.14 -19.57 8.42
CA ILE A 129 1.01 -18.31 7.68
C ILE A 129 1.74 -17.18 8.41
N GLY A 130 1.66 -17.13 9.74
CA GLY A 130 2.41 -16.19 10.57
C GLY A 130 3.93 -16.33 10.40
N LEU A 131 4.46 -17.55 10.33
CA LEU A 131 5.90 -17.80 10.15
C LEU A 131 6.42 -17.30 8.80
N GLN A 132 5.62 -17.42 7.74
CA GLN A 132 5.96 -16.85 6.42
C GLN A 132 5.98 -15.31 6.45
N PHE A 133 5.08 -14.69 7.20
CA PHE A 133 5.04 -13.24 7.37
C PHE A 133 6.23 -12.73 8.20
N THR A 134 6.48 -13.31 9.37
CA THR A 134 7.56 -12.90 10.27
C THR A 134 8.95 -13.06 9.63
N ARG A 135 9.18 -14.14 8.87
CA ARG A 135 10.43 -14.30 8.10
C ARG A 135 10.63 -13.23 7.03
N LYS A 136 9.56 -12.75 6.39
CA LYS A 136 9.64 -11.67 5.39
C LYS A 136 9.86 -10.31 6.03
N VAL A 137 9.28 -10.03 7.20
CA VAL A 137 9.50 -8.79 7.95
C VAL A 137 10.93 -8.70 8.47
N ALA A 138 11.49 -9.79 9.02
CA ALA A 138 12.88 -9.83 9.44
C ALA A 138 13.85 -9.54 8.29
N TRP A 139 13.59 -10.11 7.10
CA TRP A 139 14.36 -9.81 5.89
C TRP A 139 14.19 -8.36 5.42
N LEU A 140 12.99 -7.77 5.56
CA LEU A 140 12.74 -6.37 5.20
C LEU A 140 13.43 -5.40 6.17
N GLU A 141 13.47 -5.70 7.47
CA GLU A 141 14.23 -4.93 8.47
C GLU A 141 15.73 -4.99 8.16
N GLU A 142 16.27 -6.17 7.82
CA GLU A 142 17.66 -6.32 7.38
C GLU A 142 17.95 -5.57 6.07
N PHE A 143 17.02 -5.62 5.11
CA PHE A 143 17.15 -4.90 3.83
C PHE A 143 17.09 -3.38 4.02
N LEU A 144 16.13 -2.86 4.78
CA LEU A 144 16.02 -1.43 5.11
C LEU A 144 17.25 -0.93 5.87
N LYS A 145 17.75 -1.73 6.82
CA LYS A 145 18.98 -1.41 7.56
C LYS A 145 20.20 -1.37 6.64
N LYS A 146 20.27 -2.26 5.64
CA LYS A 146 21.35 -2.31 4.65
C LYS A 146 21.29 -1.17 3.64
N GLU A 147 20.11 -0.79 3.15
CA GLU A 147 19.91 0.38 2.28
C GLU A 147 20.23 1.69 3.02
N GLN A 148 19.82 1.83 4.28
CA GLN A 148 20.17 2.99 5.10
C GLN A 148 21.67 3.09 5.41
N GLN A 149 22.38 1.97 5.45
CA GLN A 149 23.84 1.92 5.62
C GLN A 149 24.60 2.10 4.29
N GLY A 150 24.02 1.66 3.16
CA GLY A 150 24.57 1.86 1.83
C GLY A 150 24.41 3.29 1.31
N ALA A 151 23.29 3.95 1.61
CA ALA A 151 23.05 5.36 1.27
C ALA A 151 23.89 6.34 2.11
N GLY A 152 24.50 5.87 3.21
CA GLY A 152 25.41 6.66 4.05
C GLY A 152 26.89 6.53 3.69
N ALA A 153 27.24 5.70 2.70
CA ALA A 153 28.63 5.41 2.33
C ALA A 153 29.03 5.89 0.91
N ASP A 154 28.15 6.61 0.21
CA ASP A 154 28.41 7.17 -1.14
C ASP A 154 28.41 8.71 -1.15
N GLY A 155 28.68 9.32 0.01
CA GLY A 155 28.57 10.77 0.22
C GLY A 155 29.82 11.45 0.75
N THR A 156 31.00 10.84 0.69
CA THR A 156 32.24 11.52 1.08
C THR A 156 33.41 10.95 0.29
N GLU A 157 34.23 11.83 -0.28
CA GLU A 157 35.28 11.60 -1.29
C GLU A 157 34.68 11.57 -2.71
N ASP A 158 34.74 12.62 -3.52
CA ASP A 158 35.93 13.39 -3.88
C ASP A 158 35.48 14.65 -4.65
N ASP A 159 35.65 15.85 -4.08
CA ASP A 159 35.49 17.13 -4.80
C ASP A 159 36.29 18.22 -4.06
N ALA A 160 37.62 18.09 -4.10
CA ALA A 160 38.53 19.17 -3.74
C ALA A 160 39.21 19.71 -5.01
N VAL A 161 38.68 20.79 -5.58
CA VAL A 161 39.33 21.63 -6.62
C VAL A 161 38.99 23.11 -6.35
N PRO A 162 39.94 24.05 -6.53
CA PRO A 162 40.13 25.20 -5.64
C PRO A 162 39.42 26.47 -6.11
N GLU A 163 39.05 27.34 -5.17
CA GLU A 163 38.61 28.71 -5.46
C GLU A 163 39.82 29.59 -5.84
N GLY A 164 39.81 30.02 -7.10
CA GLY A 164 40.77 30.96 -7.66
C GLY A 164 40.36 32.42 -7.50
N VAL A 165 41.39 33.25 -7.33
CA VAL A 165 41.58 34.54 -8.02
C VAL A 165 40.51 35.62 -7.77
N GLY A 166 40.73 36.40 -6.71
CA GLY A 166 40.20 37.77 -6.60
C GLY A 166 41.10 38.76 -7.36
N ALA A 167 40.50 39.49 -8.29
CA ALA A 167 41.14 40.55 -9.07
C ALA A 167 41.24 41.88 -8.27
N PRO A 168 42.07 42.84 -8.71
CA PRO A 168 42.74 43.82 -7.83
C PRO A 168 41.94 45.13 -7.64
N SER A 169 42.12 45.77 -6.48
CA SER A 169 41.83 47.18 -6.29
C SER A 169 43.08 47.90 -5.78
N ASP A 170 43.80 48.52 -6.71
CA ASP A 170 44.74 49.60 -6.43
C ASP A 170 43.95 50.86 -6.02
N GLU A 171 44.25 51.42 -4.84
CA GLU A 171 44.82 52.78 -4.72
C GLU A 171 44.86 53.25 -3.26
N ALA A 172 46.08 53.61 -2.87
CA ALA A 172 46.42 54.81 -2.13
C ALA A 172 46.14 54.89 -0.61
N ASP A 173 47.26 54.84 0.12
CA ASP A 173 47.64 55.78 1.15
C ASP A 173 46.77 55.85 2.42
N ARG A 174 47.35 55.34 3.53
CA ARG A 174 47.93 56.23 4.55
C ARG A 174 48.72 55.47 5.62
N LEU A 175 50.03 55.75 5.62
CA LEU A 175 50.83 56.09 6.80
C LEU A 175 51.17 54.94 7.77
N GLU A 176 52.22 54.20 7.41
CA GLU A 176 53.31 53.95 8.36
C GLU A 176 53.90 55.30 8.82
N GLU A 177 53.35 55.87 9.88
CA GLU A 177 54.06 56.72 10.83
C GLU A 177 53.24 56.78 12.13
N ARG A 178 53.61 55.95 13.12
CA ARG A 178 53.74 56.33 14.54
C ARG A 178 54.10 55.14 15.42
N GLY A 179 55.33 55.16 15.92
CA GLY A 179 55.68 54.69 17.27
C GLY A 179 56.41 53.36 17.33
#